data_AF-A0AA86YYH6-F1
#
_entry.id   AF-A0AA86YYH6-F1
#
_cell.length_a   1.000
_cell.length_b   1.000
_cell.length_c   1.000
_cell.angle_alpha   90.00
_cell.angle_beta   90.00
_cell.angle_gamma   90.00
#
_symmetry.space_group_name_H-M   'P 1'
#
loop_
_entity.id
_entity.type
_entity.pdbx_description
1 polymer ?
#
loop_
_entity_poly.entity_id
_entity_poly.type
_entity_poly.pdbx_seq_one_letter_code
_entity_poly.pdbx_strand_id
1 'polypeptide(L)' 'MDSFQQLAGVYNEYDLGYYWIEESGCYDLAQLGHLSHYFDYERYGRDVCLEQGGIFHSGGYVYHTGG' A
#
# COMPACT_ATOMS: atom_id res chain seq x y z
N MET A 1 -13.44 -3.77 18.33
CA MET A 1 -13.23 -2.34 18.00
C MET A 1 -12.79 -2.33 16.57
N ASP A 2 -13.49 -1.60 15.72
CA ASP A 2 -13.10 -1.45 14.32
C ASP A 2 -11.83 -0.60 14.27
N SER A 3 -10.68 -1.27 14.13
CA SER A 3 -9.39 -0.59 14.00
C SER A 3 -9.25 -0.08 12.58
N PHE A 4 -9.13 1.24 12.43
CA PHE A 4 -8.85 1.90 11.17
C PHE A 4 -7.45 2.50 11.22
N GLN A 5 -6.69 2.28 10.17
CA GLN A 5 -5.38 2.90 9.97
C GLN A 5 -5.46 3.87 8.80
N GLN A 6 -4.85 5.04 8.97
CA GLN A 6 -4.72 6.03 7.90
C GLN A 6 -3.25 6.16 7.48
N LEU A 7 -2.99 6.06 6.18
CA LEU A 7 -1.73 6.36 5.54
C LEU A 7 -1.79 7.77 4.94
N ALA A 8 -1.17 8.73 5.63
CA ALA A 8 -1.01 10.07 5.10
C ALA A 8 0.04 10.06 3.97
N GLY A 9 -0.28 10.69 2.84
CA GLY A 9 0.61 10.72 1.66
C GLY A 9 0.34 9.65 0.61
N VAL A 10 -0.62 8.74 0.86
CA VAL A 10 -1.07 7.74 -0.11
C VAL A 10 -2.40 8.17 -0.71
N TYR A 11 -2.40 8.55 -1.99
CA TYR A 11 -3.61 9.11 -2.63
C TYR A 11 -4.18 8.23 -3.74
N ASN A 12 -3.43 7.23 -4.18
CA ASN A 12 -3.80 6.33 -5.27
C ASN A 12 -3.24 4.92 -5.02
N GLU A 13 -3.65 3.96 -5.85
CA GLU A 13 -3.18 2.59 -5.74
C GLU A 13 -1.66 2.45 -5.95
N TYR A 14 -1.06 3.29 -6.80
CA TYR A 14 0.39 3.30 -7.01
C TYR A 14 1.16 3.66 -5.73
N ASP A 15 0.79 4.76 -5.06
CA ASP A 15 1.39 5.21 -3.80
C ASP A 15 1.22 4.14 -2.72
N LEU A 16 0.06 3.47 -2.70
CA LEU A 16 -0.23 2.39 -1.75
C LEU A 16 0.69 1.19 -2.00
N GLY A 17 0.82 0.78 -3.27
CA GLY A 17 1.71 -0.30 -3.65
C GLY A 17 3.17 0.02 -3.37
N TYR A 18 3.59 1.26 -3.64
CA TYR A 18 4.93 1.74 -3.31
C TYR A 18 5.18 1.71 -1.80
N TYR A 19 4.24 2.20 -0.98
CA TYR A 19 4.34 2.15 0.49
C TYR A 19 4.46 0.71 1.01
N TRP A 20 3.70 -0.24 0.49
CA TRP A 20 3.78 -1.63 0.95
C TRP A 20 5.04 -2.38 0.46
N ILE A 21 5.56 -2.04 -0.72
CA ILE A 21 6.76 -2.69 -1.26
C ILE A 21 8.04 -2.06 -0.68
N GLU A 22 8.10 -0.73 -0.64
CA GLU A 22 9.30 0.01 -0.22
C GLU A 22 9.30 0.32 1.28
N GLU A 23 8.22 0.86 1.83
CA GLU A 23 8.20 1.34 3.22
C GLU A 23 7.81 0.26 4.24
N SER A 24 7.00 -0.74 3.88
CA SER A 24 6.56 -1.78 4.82
C SER A 24 7.69 -2.73 5.23
N GLY A 25 8.85 -2.70 4.57
CA GLY A 25 9.98 -3.59 4.87
C GLY A 25 9.67 -5.08 4.72
N CYS A 26 8.53 -5.44 4.11
CA CYS A 26 8.09 -6.82 3.97
C CYS A 26 8.85 -7.53 2.84
N TYR A 27 9.40 -6.77 1.88
CA TYR A 27 10.30 -7.25 0.86
C TYR A 27 11.68 -6.65 1.07
N ASP A 28 12.69 -7.51 1.03
CA ASP A 28 14.09 -7.11 1.08
C ASP A 28 14.41 -6.35 -0.23
N LEU A 29 14.23 -5.03 -0.23
CA LEU A 29 14.52 -4.16 -1.37
C LEU A 29 15.95 -4.36 -1.90
N ALA A 30 16.87 -4.81 -1.04
CA ALA A 30 18.23 -5.17 -1.43
C ALA A 30 18.29 -6.41 -2.34
N GLN A 31 17.36 -7.35 -2.21
CA GLN A 31 17.22 -8.49 -3.13
C GLN A 31 16.36 -8.15 -4.35
N LEU A 32 15.39 -7.25 -4.19
CA LEU A 32 14.53 -6.80 -5.28
C LEU A 32 15.22 -5.81 -6.21
N GLY A 33 16.23 -5.06 -5.75
CA GLY A 33 17.21 -4.28 -6.52
C GLY A 33 16.74 -3.70 -7.85
N HIS A 34 16.83 -4.50 -8.92
CA HIS A 34 16.45 -4.14 -10.29
C HIS A 34 15.03 -4.59 -10.70
N LEU A 35 14.48 -5.61 -10.02
CA LEU A 35 13.11 -6.09 -10.19
C LEU A 35 12.07 -5.18 -9.55
N SER A 36 12.42 -4.34 -8.57
CA SER A 36 11.52 -3.33 -8.00
C SER A 36 10.98 -2.42 -9.10
N HIS A 37 11.85 -1.98 -10.01
CA HIS A 37 11.49 -1.17 -11.17
C HIS A 37 10.61 -1.92 -12.21
N TYR A 38 10.50 -3.24 -12.10
CA TYR A 38 9.66 -4.10 -12.93
C TYR A 38 8.37 -4.54 -12.20
N PHE A 39 8.21 -4.14 -10.94
CA PHE A 39 7.06 -4.49 -10.14
C PHE A 39 5.90 -3.53 -10.44
N ASP A 40 4.72 -4.09 -10.63
CA ASP A 40 3.52 -3.33 -10.95
C ASP A 40 2.86 -2.83 -9.65
N TYR A 41 3.39 -1.73 -9.12
CA TYR A 41 2.95 -1.14 -7.85
C TYR A 41 1.46 -0.77 -7.87
N GLU A 42 0.96 -0.25 -8.99
CA GLU A 42 -0.46 0.12 -9.14
C GLU A 42 -1.37 -1.09 -8.96
N ARG A 43 -1.04 -2.20 -9.64
CA ARG A 43 -1.83 -3.43 -9.55
C ARG A 43 -1.79 -4.03 -8.14
N TYR A 44 -0.62 -4.01 -7.50
CA TYR A 44 -0.48 -4.50 -6.14
C TYR A 44 -1.25 -3.66 -5.13
N GLY A 45 -1.09 -2.33 -5.15
CA GLY A 45 -1.83 -1.45 -4.25
C GLY A 45 -3.34 -1.54 -4.47
N ARG A 46 -3.79 -1.81 -5.71
CA ARG A 46 -5.20 -2.08 -5.99
C ARG A 46 -5.71 -3.34 -5.33
N ASP A 47 -4.96 -4.44 -5.43
CA ASP A 47 -5.31 -5.69 -4.76
C ASP A 47 -5.36 -5.50 -3.24
N VAL A 48 -4.38 -4.79 -2.67
CA VAL A 48 -4.34 -4.43 -1.24
C VAL A 48 -5.55 -3.58 -0.85
N CYS A 49 -5.92 -2.59 -1.66
CA CYS A 49 -7.08 -1.74 -1.42
C CYS A 49 -8.39 -2.53 -1.40
N LEU A 50 -8.53 -3.49 -2.31
CA LEU A 50 -9.68 -4.38 -2.39
C LEU A 50 -9.73 -5.35 -1.20
N GLU A 51 -8.60 -5.94 -0.84
CA GLU A 51 -8.50 -6.89 0.27
C GLU A 51 -8.80 -6.23 1.62
N GLN A 52 -8.23 -5.04 1.85
CA GLN A 52 -8.43 -4.29 3.10
C GLN A 52 -9.73 -3.49 3.12
N GLY A 53 -10.44 -3.40 1.98
CA GLY A 53 -11.64 -2.57 1.84
C GLY A 53 -11.40 -1.09 2.13
N GLY A 54 -10.20 -0.59 1.85
CA GLY A 54 -9.83 0.79 2.15
C GLY A 54 -10.40 1.81 1.16
N ILE A 55 -10.39 3.07 1.57
CA ILE A 55 -10.86 4.21 0.76
C ILE A 55 -9.77 5.27 0.65
N PHE A 56 -9.62 5.83 -0.55
CA PHE A 56 -8.78 7.01 -0.77
C PHE A 56 -9.59 8.27 -0.47
N HIS A 57 -9.04 9.15 0.34
CA HIS A 57 -9.59 10.45 0.67
C HIS A 57 -8.54 11.55 0.39
N SER A 58 -8.99 12.81 0.36
CA SER A 58 -8.11 13.98 0.18
C SER A 58 -7.00 14.10 1.23
N GLY A 59 -7.11 13.38 2.36
CA GLY A 59 -6.12 13.33 3.43
C GLY A 59 -5.27 12.05 3.46
N GLY A 60 -5.40 11.18 2.46
CA GLY A 60 -4.67 9.91 2.37
C GLY A 60 -5.59 8.69 2.27
N TYR A 61 -5.01 7.52 2.47
CA TYR A 61 -5.69 6.23 2.36
C TYR A 61 -6.08 5.71 3.74
N VAL A 62 -7.35 5.35 3.92
CA VAL A 62 -7.89 4.81 5.18
C VAL A 62 -8.35 3.39 4.95
N TYR A 63 -7.92 2.45 5.79
CA TYR A 63 -8.29 1.04 5.65
C TYR A 63 -8.60 0.39 7.00
N HIS A 64 -9.42 -0.66 6.95
CA HIS A 64 -9.70 -1.49 8.11
C HIS A 64 -8.49 -2.39 8.39
N THR A 65 -7.91 -2.25 9.59
CA THR A 65 -6.92 -3.19 10.15
C THR A 65 -7.54 -4.16 11.14
N GLY A 66 -8.87 -4.36 11.05
CA GLY A 66 -9.62 -5.23 11.94
C GLY A 66 -8.97 -6.62 12.04
N GLY A 67 -8.39 -6.90 13.21
CA GLY A 67 -7.76 -8.18 13.55
C GLY A 67 -8.77 -9.24 13.97
#